data_AF-A0A841AHT6-F1
#
_entry.id   AF-A0A841AHT6-F1
#
_cell.length_a   1.000
_cell.length_b   1.000
_cell.length_c   1.000
_cell.angle_alpha   90.00
_cell.angle_beta   90.00
_cell.angle_gamma   90.00
#
_symmetry.space_group_name_H-M   'P 1'
#
loop_
_entity.id
_entity.type
_entity.pdbx_description
1 polymer ?
#
loop_
_entity_poly.entity_id
_entity_poly.type
_entity_poly.pdbx_seq_one_letter_code
_entity_poly.pdbx_strand_id
1 'polypeptide(L)'
;MRARVAAIAMAVILVIYLVFVVQYSFVLIGTGVGVAVAMGIALLVLPLIGAWLLWREIHFVLRGERLVRILGAAGELPVDDLPRLPSGRAVAEAADAQFPAYKAAVEADPGSWRAWVLLGLAYDASGDHARARWATREAIKLERVSAR
;
A
#
# COMPACT_ATOMS: atom_id res chain seq x y z
N MET A 1 21.37 4.36 6.40
CA MET A 1 21.80 5.05 5.16
C MET A 1 22.13 4.08 4.03
N ARG A 2 22.93 3.01 4.26
CA ARG A 2 23.30 2.01 3.23
C ARG A 2 22.10 1.41 2.48
N ALA A 3 21.03 1.02 3.18
CA ALA A 3 19.81 0.48 2.56
C ALA A 3 19.12 1.48 1.61
N ARG A 4 19.07 2.77 1.96
CA ARG A 4 18.50 3.82 1.09
C ARG A 4 19.34 4.02 -0.17
N VAL A 5 20.67 4.05 -0.02
CA VAL A 5 21.59 4.18 -1.17
C VAL A 5 21.45 2.99 -2.12
N ALA A 6 21.43 1.76 -1.59
CA ALA A 6 21.22 0.56 -2.40
C ALA A 6 19.87 0.57 -3.14
N ALA A 7 18.79 1.00 -2.46
CA ALA A 7 17.48 1.13 -3.08
C ALA A 7 17.46 2.17 -4.21
N ILE A 8 18.11 3.33 -4.01
CA ILE A 8 18.23 4.36 -5.05
C ILE A 8 19.03 3.84 -6.24
N ALA A 9 20.16 3.18 -6.00
CA ALA A 9 20.98 2.60 -7.07
C ALA A 9 20.19 1.56 -7.88
N MET A 10 19.46 0.66 -7.21
CA MET A 10 18.58 -0.31 -7.86
C MET A 10 17.49 0.36 -8.70
N ALA A 11 16.87 1.43 -8.18
CA ALA A 11 15.87 2.19 -8.91
C ALA A 11 16.45 2.84 -10.17
N VAL A 12 17.64 3.42 -10.09
CA VAL A 12 18.33 4.00 -11.26
C VAL A 12 18.65 2.94 -12.30
N ILE A 13 19.17 1.78 -11.90
CA ILE A 13 19.46 0.66 -12.82
C ILE A 13 18.17 0.19 -13.49
N LEU A 14 17.07 0.07 -12.74
CA LEU A 14 15.77 -0.30 -13.28
C LEU A 14 15.28 0.72 -14.31
N VAL A 15 15.40 2.03 -14.05
CA VAL A 15 15.03 3.07 -15.02
C VAL A 15 15.85 2.94 -16.30
N ILE A 16 17.16 2.74 -16.19
CA ILE A 16 18.03 2.52 -17.35
C ILE A 16 17.55 1.30 -18.15
N TYR A 17 17.30 0.17 -17.48
CA TYR A 17 16.76 -1.03 -18.12
C TYR A 17 15.43 -0.75 -18.85
N LEU A 18 14.50 -0.03 -18.23
CA LEU A 18 13.22 0.32 -18.84
C LEU A 18 13.38 1.20 -20.08
N VAL A 19 14.34 2.14 -20.08
CA VAL A 19 14.69 2.94 -21.27
C VAL A 19 15.16 2.02 -22.41
N PHE A 20 16.03 1.05 -22.13
CA PHE A 20 16.45 0.06 -23.12
C PHE A 20 15.28 -0.78 -23.65
N VAL A 21 14.37 -1.21 -22.79
CA VAL A 21 13.16 -1.96 -23.20
C VAL A 21 12.29 -1.14 -24.14
N VAL A 22 12.04 0.13 -23.80
CA VAL A 22 11.25 1.05 -24.64
C VAL A 22 11.94 1.25 -25.99
N GLN A 23 13.25 1.52 -25.99
CA GLN A 23 14.03 1.66 -27.23
C GLN A 23 13.96 0.40 -28.09
N TYR A 24 14.17 -0.78 -27.51
CA TYR A 24 14.14 -2.05 -28.22
C TYR A 24 12.76 -2.36 -28.79
N SER A 25 11.70 -2.04 -28.05
CA SER A 25 10.32 -2.16 -28.54
C SER A 25 10.09 -1.33 -29.81
N PHE A 26 10.53 -0.07 -29.82
CA PHE A 26 10.38 0.79 -31.00
C PHE A 26 11.16 0.25 -32.21
N VAL A 27 12.37 -0.28 -31.99
CA VAL A 27 13.15 -0.95 -33.06
C VAL A 27 12.35 -2.12 -33.63
N LEU A 28 11.77 -2.95 -32.77
CA LEU A 28 11.02 -4.14 -33.16
C LEU A 28 9.74 -3.80 -33.94
N ILE A 29 9.03 -2.76 -33.52
CA ILE A 29 7.85 -2.21 -34.19
C ILE A 29 8.21 -1.64 -35.56
N GLY A 30 9.37 -0.99 -35.69
CA GLY A 30 9.85 -0.40 -36.94
C GLY A 30 10.27 -1.41 -38.03
N THR A 31 10.38 -2.70 -37.71
CA THR A 31 10.88 -3.73 -38.66
C THR A 31 9.91 -4.09 -39.79
N GLY A 32 8.62 -3.79 -39.65
CA GLY A 32 7.58 -4.21 -40.60
C GLY A 32 7.22 -5.71 -40.57
N VAL A 33 7.90 -6.52 -39.76
CA VAL A 33 7.58 -7.94 -39.56
C VAL A 33 6.48 -8.07 -38.51
N GLY A 34 5.32 -8.65 -38.87
CA GLY A 34 4.16 -8.71 -37.97
C GLY A 34 4.42 -9.33 -36.60
N VAL A 35 5.21 -10.40 -36.53
CA VAL A 35 5.60 -11.05 -35.26
C VAL A 35 6.48 -10.13 -34.39
N ALA A 36 7.41 -9.40 -35.01
CA ALA A 36 8.29 -8.45 -34.32
C ALA A 36 7.48 -7.27 -33.74
N VAL A 37 6.52 -6.74 -34.51
CA VAL A 37 5.59 -5.71 -34.04
C VAL A 37 4.81 -6.18 -32.82
N ALA A 38 4.24 -7.38 -32.86
CA ALA A 38 3.48 -7.94 -31.74
C ALA A 38 4.34 -8.07 -30.46
N MET A 39 5.57 -8.56 -30.59
CA MET A 39 6.51 -8.67 -29.48
C MET A 39 6.91 -7.30 -28.92
N GLY A 40 7.06 -6.28 -29.79
CA GLY A 40 7.39 -4.91 -29.37
C GLY A 40 6.26 -4.29 -28.55
N ILE A 41 5.01 -4.47 -28.99
CA ILE A 41 3.83 -4.02 -28.24
C ILE A 41 3.78 -4.74 -26.88
N ALA A 42 3.95 -6.06 -26.84
CA ALA A 42 3.97 -6.81 -25.59
C ALA A 42 5.05 -6.32 -24.60
N LEU A 43 6.24 -5.98 -25.12
CA LEU A 43 7.33 -5.40 -24.33
C LEU A 43 7.00 -4.03 -23.70
N LEU A 44 6.11 -3.24 -24.30
CA LEU A 44 5.64 -1.97 -23.72
C LEU A 44 4.51 -2.18 -22.72
N VAL A 45 3.62 -3.13 -22.98
CA VAL A 45 2.46 -3.39 -22.11
C VAL A 45 2.89 -3.84 -20.71
N LEU A 46 3.89 -4.73 -20.61
CA LEU A 46 4.38 -5.22 -19.32
C LEU A 46 4.87 -4.12 -18.35
N PRO A 47 5.80 -3.23 -18.71
CA PRO A 47 6.25 -2.15 -17.83
C PRO A 47 5.16 -1.13 -17.53
N LEU A 48 4.22 -0.89 -18.46
CA LEU A 48 3.06 -0.03 -18.20
C LEU A 48 2.15 -0.62 -17.12
N ILE A 49 1.87 -1.93 -17.17
CA ILE A 49 1.12 -2.62 -16.12
C ILE A 49 1.88 -2.55 -14.79
N GLY A 50 3.19 -2.82 -14.80
CA GLY A 50 4.03 -2.73 -13.59
C GLY A 50 4.00 -1.35 -12.96
N ALA A 51 4.17 -0.29 -13.77
CA ALA A 51 4.09 1.10 -13.32
C ALA A 51 2.71 1.45 -12.76
N TRP A 52 1.63 0.98 -13.40
CA TRP A 52 0.27 1.19 -12.93
C TRP A 52 -0.02 0.49 -11.60
N LEU A 53 0.41 -0.77 -11.43
CA LEU A 53 0.27 -1.51 -10.18
C LEU A 53 1.05 -0.83 -9.05
N LEU A 54 2.27 -0.41 -9.32
CA LEU A 54 3.11 0.31 -8.35
C LEU A 54 2.48 1.65 -7.95
N TRP A 55 2.01 2.43 -8.92
CA TRP A 55 1.29 3.68 -8.67
C TRP A 55 0.07 3.46 -7.79
N ARG A 56 -0.74 2.42 -8.08
CA ARG A 56 -1.93 2.07 -7.30
C ARG A 56 -1.57 1.72 -5.85
N GLU A 57 -0.48 1.00 -5.64
CA GLU A 57 -0.01 0.61 -4.32
C GLU A 57 0.51 1.82 -3.52
N ILE A 58 1.38 2.64 -4.12
CA ILE A 58 1.90 3.87 -3.49
C ILE A 58 0.75 4.80 -3.11
N HIS A 59 -0.20 4.98 -4.01
CA HIS A 59 -1.35 5.84 -3.74
C HIS A 59 -2.21 5.31 -2.58
N PHE A 60 -2.37 3.99 -2.47
CA PHE A 60 -3.08 3.38 -1.34
C PHE A 60 -2.35 3.64 -0.02
N VAL A 61 -1.03 3.38 0.03
CA VAL A 61 -0.20 3.58 1.23
C VAL A 61 -0.24 5.04 1.70
N LEU A 62 0.00 5.99 0.80
CA LEU A 62 0.01 7.43 1.14
C LEU A 62 -1.35 7.92 1.68
N ARG A 63 -2.46 7.40 1.14
CA ARG A 63 -3.79 7.72 1.65
C ARG A 63 -4.04 7.12 3.03
N GLY A 64 -3.65 5.86 3.26
CA GLY A 64 -3.73 5.23 4.58
C GLY A 64 -2.92 6.00 5.62
N GLU A 65 -1.65 6.31 5.31
CA GLU A 65 -0.77 7.10 6.18
C GLU A 65 -1.33 8.49 6.48
N ARG A 66 -1.98 9.14 5.50
CA ARG A 66 -2.66 10.42 5.72
C ARG A 66 -3.76 10.31 6.76
N LEU A 67 -4.60 9.27 6.70
CA LEU A 67 -5.69 9.08 7.66
C LEU A 67 -5.15 8.82 9.07
N VAL A 68 -4.12 7.98 9.19
CA VAL A 68 -3.43 7.74 10.47
C VAL A 68 -2.82 9.03 11.03
N ARG A 69 -2.22 9.86 10.17
CA ARG A 69 -1.66 11.16 10.57
C ARG A 69 -2.74 12.13 11.06
N ILE A 70 -3.92 12.14 10.44
CA ILE A 70 -5.06 12.96 10.88
C ILE A 70 -5.52 12.52 12.27
N LEU A 71 -5.67 11.21 12.51
CA LEU A 71 -6.00 10.68 13.83
C LEU A 71 -4.92 11.00 14.87
N GLY A 72 -3.65 10.90 14.49
CA GLY A 72 -2.53 11.23 15.37
C GLY A 72 -2.51 12.71 15.75
N ALA A 73 -2.80 13.60 14.81
CA ALA A 73 -2.93 15.03 15.08
C ALA A 73 -4.14 15.36 15.99
N ALA A 74 -5.20 14.55 15.94
CA ALA A 74 -6.36 14.65 16.82
C ALA A 74 -6.15 14.00 18.21
N GLY A 75 -5.05 13.28 18.42
CA GLY A 75 -4.82 12.51 19.65
C GLY A 75 -5.73 11.27 19.78
N GLU A 76 -6.32 10.82 18.67
CA GLU A 76 -7.28 9.71 18.63
C GLU A 76 -6.61 8.35 18.35
N LEU A 77 -5.27 8.32 18.24
CA LEU A 77 -4.54 7.07 18.09
C LEU A 77 -4.52 6.29 19.41
N PRO A 78 -4.59 4.95 19.36
CA PRO A 78 -4.45 4.12 20.56
C PRO A 78 -3.11 4.36 21.23
N VAL A 79 -3.10 4.28 22.57
CA VAL A 79 -1.85 4.28 23.33
C VAL A 79 -1.10 2.99 23.01
N ASP A 80 0.19 3.12 22.69
CA ASP A 80 1.06 2.00 22.33
C ASP A 80 1.54 1.25 23.57
N ASP A 81 0.59 0.61 24.26
CA ASP A 81 0.80 -0.14 25.51
C ASP A 81 0.97 -1.64 25.27
N LEU A 82 1.08 -2.06 24.00
CA LEU A 82 1.18 -3.47 23.67
C LEU A 82 2.56 -4.04 24.07
N PRO A 83 2.60 -5.19 24.77
CA PRO A 83 3.87 -5.85 25.05
C PRO A 83 4.54 -6.22 23.72
N ARG A 84 5.86 -6.02 23.66
CA ARG A 84 6.65 -6.24 22.44
C ARG A 84 7.50 -7.49 22.56
N LEU A 85 7.60 -8.24 21.46
CA LEU A 85 8.58 -9.30 21.27
C LEU A 85 10.00 -8.72 21.24
N PRO A 86 11.05 -9.55 21.44
CA PRO A 86 12.45 -9.13 21.25
C PRO A 86 12.74 -8.56 19.85
N SER A 87 11.91 -8.90 18.85
CA SER A 87 11.96 -8.35 17.50
C SER A 87 11.40 -6.92 17.38
N GLY A 88 10.80 -6.38 18.45
CA GLY A 88 10.10 -5.09 18.47
C GLY A 88 8.66 -5.13 17.97
N ARG A 89 8.17 -6.28 17.48
CA ARG A 89 6.77 -6.46 17.07
C ARG A 89 5.86 -6.54 18.31
N ALA A 90 4.62 -6.07 18.20
CA ALA A 90 3.61 -6.32 19.23
C ALA A 90 3.33 -7.82 19.36
N VAL A 91 3.10 -8.29 20.59
CA VAL A 91 2.65 -9.67 20.85
C VAL A 91 1.23 -9.80 20.28
N ALA A 92 1.08 -10.67 19.29
CA ALA A 92 -0.17 -10.82 18.54
C ALA A 92 -1.37 -11.15 19.45
N GLU A 93 -1.16 -12.01 20.46
CA GLU A 93 -2.19 -12.37 21.44
C GLU A 93 -2.71 -11.16 22.25
N ALA A 94 -1.83 -10.22 22.58
CA ALA A 94 -2.19 -8.99 23.28
C ALA A 94 -2.93 -8.00 22.34
N ALA A 95 -2.56 -7.98 21.05
CA ALA A 95 -3.27 -7.19 20.04
C ALA A 95 -4.68 -7.75 19.77
N ASP A 96 -4.82 -9.07 19.73
CA ASP A 96 -6.09 -9.77 19.53
C ASP A 96 -7.09 -9.49 20.67
N ALA A 97 -6.62 -9.24 21.89
CA ALA A 97 -7.49 -8.89 23.02
C ALA A 97 -8.23 -7.55 22.81
N GLN A 98 -7.66 -6.62 22.05
CA GLN A 98 -8.28 -5.33 21.74
C GLN A 98 -9.22 -5.40 20.51
N PHE A 99 -9.10 -6.46 19.72
CA PHE A 99 -9.84 -6.62 18.46
C PHE A 99 -11.38 -6.52 18.61
N PRO A 100 -12.02 -7.17 19.61
CA PRO A 100 -13.47 -7.09 19.75
C PRO A 100 -13.99 -5.66 19.96
N ALA A 101 -13.24 -4.82 20.67
CA ALA A 101 -13.62 -3.44 20.93
C ALA A 101 -13.62 -2.59 19.65
N TYR A 102 -12.57 -2.69 18.83
CA TYR A 102 -12.51 -1.97 17.55
C TYR A 102 -13.53 -2.49 16.54
N LYS A 103 -13.78 -3.80 16.53
CA LYS A 103 -14.83 -4.39 15.71
C LYS A 103 -16.21 -3.87 16.11
N ALA A 104 -16.53 -3.84 17.41
CA ALA A 104 -17.78 -3.29 17.92
C ALA A 104 -17.94 -1.79 17.59
N ALA A 105 -16.85 -1.01 17.63
CA ALA A 105 -16.87 0.39 17.23
C ALA A 105 -17.24 0.59 15.76
N VAL A 106 -16.72 -0.26 14.86
CA VAL A 106 -17.11 -0.27 13.43
C VAL A 106 -18.54 -0.76 13.23
N GLU A 107 -19.00 -1.74 14.00
CA GLU A 107 -20.39 -2.22 13.93
C GLU A 107 -21.38 -1.16 14.44
N ALA A 108 -21.00 -0.38 15.46
CA ALA A 108 -21.81 0.70 16.01
C ALA A 108 -21.90 1.92 15.08
N ASP A 109 -20.82 2.26 14.39
CA ASP A 109 -20.80 3.32 13.37
C ASP A 109 -20.04 2.89 12.11
N PRO A 110 -20.71 2.17 11.19
CA PRO A 110 -20.09 1.70 9.95
C PRO A 110 -19.66 2.82 9.01
N GLY A 111 -20.19 4.04 9.20
CA GLY A 111 -19.85 5.21 8.38
C GLY A 111 -18.58 5.93 8.85
N SER A 112 -18.08 5.62 10.04
CA SER A 112 -16.91 6.27 10.61
C SER A 112 -15.61 5.76 10.00
N TRP A 113 -15.03 6.53 9.08
CA TRP A 113 -13.71 6.22 8.54
C TRP A 113 -12.65 6.07 9.64
N ARG A 114 -12.80 6.75 10.79
CA ARG A 114 -11.90 6.68 11.94
C ARG A 114 -11.92 5.29 12.58
N ALA A 115 -13.11 4.75 12.83
CA ALA A 115 -13.29 3.41 13.39
C ALA A 115 -12.64 2.35 12.49
N TRP A 116 -12.79 2.50 11.17
CA TRP A 116 -12.14 1.63 10.18
C TRP A 116 -10.61 1.71 10.19
N VAL A 117 -10.01 2.88 10.41
CA VAL A 117 -8.54 3.00 10.55
C VAL A 117 -8.06 2.30 11.81
N LEU A 118 -8.73 2.51 12.94
CA LEU A 118 -8.38 1.87 14.21
C LEU A 118 -8.48 0.34 14.13
N LEU A 119 -9.54 -0.17 13.50
CA LEU A 119 -9.68 -1.59 13.20
C LEU A 119 -8.55 -2.11 12.29
N GLY A 120 -8.16 -1.33 11.29
CA GLY A 120 -7.03 -1.64 10.41
C GLY A 120 -5.70 -1.74 11.16
N LEU A 121 -5.43 -0.83 12.08
CA LEU A 121 -4.24 -0.85 12.94
C LEU A 121 -4.22 -2.07 13.86
N ALA A 122 -5.38 -2.44 14.43
CA ALA A 122 -5.50 -3.64 15.25
C ALA A 122 -5.21 -4.92 14.44
N TYR A 123 -5.73 -5.02 13.21
CA TYR A 123 -5.41 -6.14 12.32
C TYR A 123 -3.92 -6.21 11.95
N ASP A 124 -3.28 -5.06 11.71
CA ASP A 124 -1.86 -5.05 11.38
C ASP A 124 -1.00 -5.44 12.58
N ALA A 125 -1.38 -5.01 13.78
CA ALA A 125 -0.72 -5.38 15.04
C ALA A 125 -0.82 -6.89 15.35
N SER A 126 -1.92 -7.56 14.98
CA SER A 126 -2.05 -9.01 15.10
C SER A 126 -1.40 -9.80 13.95
N GLY A 127 -0.88 -9.11 12.93
CA GLY A 127 -0.25 -9.71 11.76
C GLY A 127 -1.22 -10.11 10.65
N ASP A 128 -2.51 -9.76 10.75
CA ASP A 128 -3.48 -9.95 9.68
C ASP A 128 -3.43 -8.82 8.65
N HIS A 129 -2.40 -8.86 7.81
CA HIS A 129 -2.19 -7.85 6.78
C HIS A 129 -3.29 -7.83 5.71
N ALA A 130 -4.00 -8.94 5.51
CA ALA A 130 -5.09 -9.01 4.53
C ALA A 130 -6.31 -8.22 5.00
N ARG A 131 -6.74 -8.44 6.25
CA ARG A 131 -7.85 -7.71 6.87
C ARG A 131 -7.48 -6.26 7.17
N ALA A 132 -6.22 -5.98 7.55
CA ALA A 132 -5.73 -4.61 7.70
C ALA A 132 -5.87 -3.79 6.41
N ARG A 133 -5.46 -4.35 5.27
CA ARG A 133 -5.61 -3.70 3.95
C ARG A 133 -7.08 -3.50 3.58
N TRP A 134 -7.96 -4.44 3.92
CA TRP A 134 -9.38 -4.30 3.66
C TRP A 134 -10.01 -3.16 4.48
N ALA A 135 -9.77 -3.12 5.80
CA ALA A 135 -10.26 -2.06 6.67
C ALA A 135 -9.75 -0.67 6.24
N THR A 136 -8.46 -0.58 5.87
CA THR A 136 -7.86 0.66 5.34
C THR A 136 -8.50 1.11 4.03
N ARG A 137 -8.88 0.18 3.14
CA ARG A 137 -9.61 0.51 1.90
C ARG A 137 -10.98 1.10 2.20
N GLU A 138 -11.71 0.55 3.18
CA GLU A 138 -13.03 1.07 3.55
C GLU A 138 -12.91 2.45 4.22
N ALA A 139 -11.94 2.65 5.09
CA ALA A 139 -11.63 3.96 5.66
C ALA A 139 -11.37 5.02 4.58
N ILE A 140 -10.53 4.71 3.59
CA ILE A 140 -10.22 5.61 2.47
C ILE A 140 -11.47 5.91 1.63
N LYS A 141 -12.36 4.94 1.45
CA LYS A 141 -13.60 5.13 0.70
C LYS A 141 -14.55 6.05 1.45
N LEU A 142 -14.71 5.85 2.76
CA LEU A 142 -15.58 6.66 3.61
C LEU A 142 -15.07 8.09 3.78
N GLU A 143 -13.76 8.30 3.99
CA GLU A 143 -13.20 9.66 4.08
C GLU A 143 -13.49 10.48 2.82
N ARG A 144 -13.40 9.87 1.63
CA ARG A 144 -13.74 10.57 0.37
C ARG A 144 -15.22 10.94 0.26
N VAL A 145 -16.11 10.18 0.87
CA VAL A 145 -17.54 10.46 0.89
C VAL A 145 -17.84 11.56 1.91
N SER A 146 -17.23 11.49 3.10
CA SER A 146 -17.40 12.49 4.16
C SER A 146 -16.73 13.83 3.89
N ALA A 147 -15.70 13.87 3.04
CA ALA A 147 -14.99 15.10 2.67
C ALA A 147 -15.66 15.90 1.53
N ARG A 148 -16.78 15.41 0.98
CA ARG A 148 -17.64 16.12 0.04
C ARG A 148 -18.81 16.77 0.77
#